data_AF-A0A8T3UCS6-F1
#
_entry.id   AF-A0A8T3UCS6-F1
#
_cell.length_a   1.000
_cell.length_b   1.000
_cell.length_c   1.000
_cell.angle_alpha   90.00
_cell.angle_beta   90.00
_cell.angle_gamma   90.00
#
_symmetry.space_group_name_H-M   'P 1'
#
loop_
_entity.id
_entity.type
_entity.pdbx_description
1 polymer ?
#
loop_
_entity_poly.entity_id
_entity_poly.type
_entity_poly.pdbx_seq_one_letter_code
_entity_poly.pdbx_strand_id
1 'polypeptide(L)'
;MWPNTADDESPITYVTNGVHTCTWLAPGIKKMYNNYLIPYWQDKIYDNNVWKNIYNIPNDVLWNTHLTYKKKLIEEINKNVRRRMSENGATYDEIAETVGKINENDLIIGFARRFATYKRATIIFEDLERLTQLLNDERRPVKLVFAGKAHPADVMGQELIKRIDEVSKMPQFKGKIMLLENYNMGLSRMLVAGVDVWMNNPRRPYEASRNKWTKSCNKWSCKF
;
A
#
# COMPACT_ATOMS: atom_id res chain seq x y z
N MET A 1 -20.62 -32.24 5.54
CA MET A 1 -20.88 -30.98 6.28
C MET A 1 -22.12 -31.22 7.13
N TRP A 2 -22.06 -30.97 8.44
CA TRP A 2 -23.12 -31.30 9.40
C TRP A 2 -24.42 -30.51 9.09
N PRO A 3 -25.46 -31.16 8.54
CA PRO A 3 -26.64 -30.43 8.07
C PRO A 3 -27.64 -30.09 9.18
N ASN A 4 -27.51 -30.75 10.35
CA ASN A 4 -28.52 -30.76 11.42
C ASN A 4 -27.95 -30.25 12.77
N THR A 5 -26.86 -29.51 12.75
CA THR A 5 -26.22 -28.94 13.95
C THR A 5 -26.42 -27.44 13.93
N ALA A 6 -26.93 -26.86 15.01
CA ALA A 6 -27.05 -25.41 15.12
C ALA A 6 -25.66 -24.75 15.08
N ASP A 7 -25.54 -23.53 14.56
CA ASP A 7 -24.25 -22.86 14.33
C ASP A 7 -23.38 -22.74 15.60
N ASP A 8 -24.00 -22.76 16.77
CA ASP A 8 -23.40 -22.72 18.12
C ASP A 8 -22.94 -24.08 18.65
N GLU A 9 -23.40 -25.19 18.07
CA GLU A 9 -23.00 -26.56 18.40
C GLU A 9 -21.90 -27.12 17.48
N SER A 10 -21.52 -26.38 16.43
CA SER A 10 -20.43 -26.76 15.55
C SER A 10 -19.08 -26.66 16.28
N PRO A 11 -18.25 -27.73 16.31
CA PRO A 11 -16.91 -27.69 16.92
C PRO A 11 -15.92 -26.82 16.11
N ILE A 12 -16.35 -26.29 14.97
CA ILE A 12 -15.54 -25.46 14.07
C ILE A 12 -15.59 -24.01 14.56
N THR A 13 -14.54 -23.62 15.27
CA THR A 13 -14.29 -22.22 15.63
C THR A 13 -13.39 -21.54 14.58
N TYR A 14 -13.23 -20.22 14.67
CA TYR A 14 -12.36 -19.45 13.78
C TYR A 14 -11.18 -18.86 14.55
N VAL A 15 -10.02 -18.81 13.89
CA VAL A 15 -8.86 -18.07 14.36
C VAL A 15 -8.62 -16.90 13.42
N THR A 16 -8.74 -15.68 13.94
CA THR A 16 -8.42 -14.48 13.15
C THR A 16 -6.90 -14.38 13.02
N ASN A 17 -6.40 -14.25 11.79
CA ASN A 17 -4.97 -14.15 11.59
C ASN A 17 -4.41 -12.84 12.12
N GLY A 18 -3.22 -12.91 12.72
CA GLY A 18 -2.45 -11.76 13.18
C GLY A 18 -1.35 -11.33 12.21
N VAL A 19 -0.77 -10.17 12.47
CA VAL A 19 0.51 -9.74 11.90
C VAL A 19 1.52 -9.54 13.02
N HIS A 20 2.78 -9.93 12.80
CA HIS A 20 3.83 -9.65 13.76
C HIS A 20 4.21 -8.17 13.71
N THR A 21 3.65 -7.36 14.61
CA THR A 21 3.78 -5.90 14.63
C THR A 21 5.23 -5.44 14.62
N CYS A 22 6.11 -6.05 15.42
CA CYS A 22 7.53 -5.69 15.49
C CYS A 22 8.29 -5.92 14.17
N THR A 23 7.78 -6.78 13.28
CA THR A 23 8.38 -7.00 11.94
C THR A 23 7.93 -5.94 10.94
N TRP A 24 6.70 -5.43 11.06
CA TRP A 24 6.10 -4.56 10.05
C TRP A 24 6.06 -3.09 10.46
N LEU A 25 6.17 -2.80 11.75
CA LEU A 25 6.27 -1.45 12.26
C LEU A 25 7.64 -0.86 11.95
N ALA A 26 7.65 0.31 11.32
CA ALA A 26 8.89 1.00 11.01
C ALA A 26 9.62 1.44 12.29
N PRO A 27 10.97 1.38 12.37
CA PRO A 27 11.70 1.65 13.61
C PRO A 27 11.43 3.01 14.26
N GLY A 28 11.24 4.06 13.45
CA GLY A 28 10.90 5.41 13.89
C GLY A 28 9.50 5.50 14.47
N ILE A 29 8.53 4.78 13.88
CA ILE A 29 7.18 4.66 14.46
C ILE A 29 7.25 3.89 15.78
N LYS A 30 8.06 2.82 15.86
CA LYS A 30 8.31 2.10 17.12
C LYS A 30 8.90 3.02 18.18
N LYS A 31 9.90 3.82 17.83
CA LYS A 31 10.52 4.80 18.74
C LYS A 31 9.50 5.82 19.23
N MET A 32 8.67 6.34 18.34
CA MET A 32 7.57 7.24 18.71
C MET A 32 6.60 6.54 19.66
N TYR A 33 6.14 5.33 19.37
CA TYR A 33 5.25 4.58 20.26
C TYR A 33 5.87 4.33 21.64
N ASN A 34 7.16 4.04 21.73
CA ASN A 34 7.84 3.90 23.02
C ASN A 34 7.79 5.17 23.88
N ASN A 35 7.65 6.35 23.28
CA ASN A 35 7.60 7.62 24.02
C ASN A 35 6.19 7.97 24.53
N TYR A 36 5.13 7.44 23.90
CA TYR A 36 3.75 7.86 24.17
C TYR A 36 2.85 6.72 24.69
N LEU A 37 3.12 5.47 24.32
CA LEU A 37 2.37 4.31 24.79
C LEU A 37 2.92 3.83 26.13
N ILE A 38 2.15 2.99 26.80
CA ILE A 38 2.56 2.41 28.08
C ILE A 38 3.86 1.56 27.94
N PRO A 39 4.68 1.44 28.99
CA PRO A 39 5.83 0.54 28.98
C PRO A 39 5.44 -0.88 28.58
N TYR A 40 6.30 -1.53 27.79
CA TYR A 40 6.08 -2.89 27.27
C TYR A 40 4.78 -3.03 26.45
N TRP A 41 4.34 -1.97 25.77
CA TRP A 41 3.15 -1.99 24.91
C TRP A 41 3.20 -3.12 23.87
N GLN A 42 4.40 -3.54 23.45
CA GLN A 42 4.58 -4.63 22.48
C GLN A 42 4.02 -5.97 22.97
N ASP A 43 4.11 -6.21 24.27
CA ASP A 43 3.63 -7.45 24.90
C ASP A 43 2.12 -7.39 25.19
N LYS A 44 1.55 -6.18 25.13
CA LYS A 44 0.14 -5.89 25.42
C LYS A 44 -0.64 -5.39 24.21
N ILE A 45 -0.18 -5.67 22.98
CA ILE A 45 -0.81 -5.24 21.73
C ILE A 45 -2.30 -5.62 21.63
N TYR A 46 -2.70 -6.73 22.28
CA TYR A 46 -4.09 -7.19 22.34
C TYR A 46 -4.98 -6.33 23.25
N ASP A 47 -4.41 -5.54 24.15
CA ASP A 47 -5.15 -4.70 25.09
C ASP A 47 -5.51 -3.35 24.45
N ASN A 48 -6.80 -3.06 24.39
CA ASN A 48 -7.30 -1.78 23.87
C ASN A 48 -6.81 -0.57 24.67
N ASN A 49 -6.48 -0.72 25.95
CA ASN A 49 -5.98 0.37 26.78
C ASN A 49 -4.61 0.89 26.30
N VAL A 50 -3.74 0.02 25.79
CA VAL A 50 -2.47 0.42 25.17
C VAL A 50 -2.71 1.47 24.09
N TRP A 51 -3.73 1.24 23.27
CA TRP A 51 -4.00 2.06 22.10
C TRP A 51 -4.77 3.33 22.39
N LYS A 52 -5.32 3.52 23.60
CA LYS A 52 -5.97 4.78 23.99
C LYS A 52 -4.96 5.93 23.98
N ASN A 53 -3.70 5.67 24.34
CA ASN A 53 -2.66 6.69 24.38
C ASN A 53 -2.17 7.13 22.99
N ILE A 54 -2.56 6.45 21.91
CA ILE A 54 -2.26 6.93 20.54
C ILE A 54 -2.83 8.33 20.31
N TYR A 55 -3.99 8.64 20.90
CA TYR A 55 -4.63 9.95 20.73
C TYR A 55 -3.86 11.09 21.40
N ASN A 56 -2.90 10.78 22.27
CA ASN A 56 -2.05 11.77 22.92
C ASN A 56 -0.81 12.12 22.09
N ILE A 57 -0.56 11.42 20.97
CA ILE A 57 0.58 11.73 20.11
C ILE A 57 0.25 13.02 19.34
N PRO A 58 1.09 14.08 19.43
CA PRO A 58 0.89 15.30 18.67
C PRO A 58 0.86 15.04 17.16
N ASN A 59 -0.03 15.75 16.45
CA ASN A 59 -0.22 15.59 15.01
C ASN A 59 1.06 15.88 14.20
N ASP A 60 1.85 16.87 14.62
CA ASP A 60 3.12 17.22 13.99
C ASP A 60 4.17 16.11 14.17
N VAL A 61 4.23 15.48 15.34
CA VAL A 61 5.12 14.33 15.59
C VAL A 61 4.72 13.14 14.72
N LEU A 62 3.42 12.86 14.62
CA LEU A 62 2.89 11.83 13.72
C LEU A 62 3.27 12.15 12.27
N TRP A 63 2.94 13.35 11.80
CA TRP A 63 3.15 13.78 10.42
C TRP A 63 4.63 13.79 10.02
N ASN A 64 5.51 14.35 10.86
CA ASN A 64 6.95 14.37 10.59
C ASN A 64 7.56 12.96 10.55
N THR A 65 7.06 12.05 11.41
CA THR A 65 7.47 10.63 11.36
C THR A 65 7.04 9.99 10.04
N HIS A 66 5.79 10.22 9.61
CA HIS A 66 5.28 9.74 8.32
C HIS A 66 6.07 10.31 7.13
N LEU A 67 6.28 11.62 7.09
CA LEU A 67 7.06 12.31 6.04
C LEU A 67 8.47 11.74 5.90
N THR A 68 9.12 11.35 7.01
CA THR A 68 10.43 10.70 6.98
C THR A 68 10.40 9.40 6.18
N TYR A 69 9.35 8.60 6.30
CA TYR A 69 9.19 7.36 5.54
C TYR A 69 8.69 7.61 4.12
N LYS A 70 7.85 8.61 3.92
CA LYS A 70 7.41 9.06 2.61
C LYS A 70 8.58 9.49 1.73
N LYS A 71 9.51 10.29 2.24
CA LYS A 71 10.75 10.67 1.54
C LYS A 71 11.57 9.46 1.10
N LYS A 72 11.79 8.51 2.02
CA LYS A 72 12.50 7.26 1.71
C LYS A 72 11.79 6.43 0.65
N LEU A 73 10.47 6.38 0.69
CA LEU A 73 9.67 5.70 -0.31
C LEU A 73 9.80 6.38 -1.68
N ILE A 74 9.74 7.71 -1.74
CA ILE A 74 9.92 8.50 -2.96
C ILE A 74 11.27 8.22 -3.60
N GLU A 75 12.35 8.21 -2.81
CA GLU A 75 13.69 7.87 -3.30
C GLU A 75 13.74 6.46 -3.92
N GLU A 76 13.13 5.48 -3.24
CA GLU A 76 13.10 4.09 -3.72
C GLU A 76 12.25 3.94 -4.98
N ILE A 77 11.11 4.64 -5.06
CA ILE A 77 10.26 4.70 -6.27
C ILE A 77 11.08 5.23 -7.44
N ASN A 78 11.76 6.36 -7.26
CA ASN A 78 12.56 6.98 -8.32
C ASN A 78 13.69 6.05 -8.78
N LYS A 79 14.39 5.39 -7.86
CA LYS A 79 15.43 4.39 -8.18
C LYS A 79 14.86 3.20 -8.95
N ASN A 80 13.74 2.65 -8.50
CA ASN A 80 13.11 1.48 -9.10
C ASN A 80 12.59 1.77 -10.51
N VAL A 81 11.87 2.89 -10.69
CA VAL A 81 11.34 3.32 -11.99
C VAL A 81 12.48 3.63 -12.97
N ARG A 82 13.52 4.35 -12.52
CA ARG A 82 14.69 4.63 -13.35
C ARG A 82 15.37 3.36 -13.84
N ARG A 83 15.61 2.41 -12.94
CA ARG A 83 16.22 1.11 -13.27
C ARG A 83 15.38 0.35 -14.29
N ARG A 84 14.08 0.20 -14.03
CA ARG A 84 13.12 -0.44 -14.94
C ARG A 84 13.12 0.19 -16.33
N MET A 85 13.02 1.51 -16.41
CA MET A 85 12.97 2.21 -17.70
C MET A 85 14.27 2.04 -18.47
N SER A 86 15.42 2.12 -17.79
CA SER A 86 16.74 1.90 -18.39
C SER A 86 16.88 0.46 -18.92
N GLU A 87 16.46 -0.54 -18.14
CA GLU A 87 16.48 -1.96 -18.53
C GLU A 87 15.55 -2.24 -19.73
N ASN A 88 14.48 -1.47 -19.90
CA ASN A 88 13.54 -1.56 -21.03
C ASN A 88 13.94 -0.68 -22.24
N GLY A 89 15.14 -0.08 -22.22
CA GLY A 89 15.65 0.71 -23.35
C GLY A 89 15.04 2.10 -23.51
N ALA A 90 14.42 2.66 -22.47
CA ALA A 90 13.93 4.04 -22.50
C ALA A 90 15.08 5.03 -22.64
N THR A 91 14.83 6.10 -23.40
CA THR A 91 15.75 7.21 -23.58
C THR A 91 15.95 8.01 -22.29
N TYR A 92 17.04 8.80 -22.23
CA TYR A 92 17.30 9.66 -21.08
C TYR A 92 16.17 10.67 -20.84
N ASP A 93 15.61 11.23 -21.91
CA ASP A 93 14.53 12.21 -21.84
C ASP A 93 13.24 11.60 -21.28
N GLU A 94 12.87 10.38 -21.71
CA GLU A 94 11.70 9.67 -21.17
C GLU A 94 11.84 9.36 -19.68
N ILE A 95 13.05 9.00 -19.25
CA ILE A 95 13.37 8.77 -17.84
C ILE A 95 13.24 10.09 -17.06
N ALA A 96 13.80 11.19 -17.56
CA ALA A 96 13.73 12.50 -16.93
C ALA A 96 12.30 13.06 -16.84
N GLU A 97 11.44 12.71 -17.81
CA GLU A 97 10.03 13.10 -17.78
C GLU A 97 9.20 12.36 -16.70
N THR A 98 9.66 11.18 -16.25
CA THR A 98 8.91 10.32 -15.33
C THR A 98 9.50 10.34 -13.91
N VAL A 99 10.83 10.25 -13.80
CA VAL A 99 11.56 10.20 -12.53
C VAL A 99 11.62 11.59 -11.91
N GLY A 100 11.42 11.70 -10.60
CA GLY A 100 11.43 12.98 -9.89
C GLY A 100 10.13 13.78 -10.01
N LYS A 101 9.09 13.22 -10.65
CA LYS A 101 7.74 13.81 -10.70
C LYS A 101 6.91 13.58 -9.44
N ILE A 102 7.43 12.84 -8.47
CA ILE A 102 6.80 12.58 -7.18
C ILE A 102 7.45 13.41 -6.09
N ASN A 103 6.63 14.19 -5.39
CA ASN A 103 7.04 15.11 -4.34
C ASN A 103 6.44 14.72 -2.99
N GLU A 104 7.00 15.28 -1.92
CA GLU A 104 6.54 15.01 -0.54
C GLU A 104 5.09 15.49 -0.29
N ASN A 105 4.67 16.52 -1.02
CA ASN A 105 3.32 17.10 -0.93
C ASN A 105 2.27 16.34 -1.75
N ASP A 106 2.70 15.41 -2.61
CA ASP A 106 1.77 14.62 -3.41
C ASP A 106 1.04 13.60 -2.53
N LEU A 107 -0.25 13.40 -2.74
CA LEU A 107 -0.97 12.29 -2.12
C LEU A 107 -0.58 10.98 -2.81
N ILE A 108 0.12 10.10 -2.11
CA ILE A 108 0.59 8.81 -2.61
C ILE A 108 -0.40 7.73 -2.21
N ILE A 109 -1.07 7.16 -3.20
CA ILE A 109 -1.96 6.01 -3.03
C ILE A 109 -1.19 4.74 -3.41
N GLY A 110 -0.98 3.87 -2.43
CA GLY A 110 -0.29 2.61 -2.60
C GLY A 110 -1.22 1.43 -2.90
N PHE A 111 -0.80 0.56 -3.81
CA PHE A 111 -1.39 -0.75 -4.04
C PHE A 111 -0.29 -1.81 -4.12
N ALA A 112 -0.15 -2.63 -3.08
CA ALA A 112 0.84 -3.72 -3.09
C ALA A 112 0.24 -5.08 -2.72
N ARG A 113 -0.04 -5.91 -3.73
CA ARG A 113 -0.60 -7.26 -3.53
C ARG A 113 -0.12 -8.18 -4.67
N ARG A 114 -0.09 -9.50 -4.42
CA ARG A 114 -0.06 -10.50 -5.52
C ARG A 114 -1.25 -10.22 -6.42
N PHE A 115 -0.98 -9.94 -7.70
CA PHE A 115 -1.97 -9.65 -8.73
C PHE A 115 -2.68 -10.96 -9.05
N ALA A 116 -3.86 -11.13 -8.47
CA ALA A 116 -4.75 -12.26 -8.72
C ALA A 116 -6.14 -11.69 -9.04
N THR A 117 -6.83 -12.32 -9.99
CA THR A 117 -8.11 -11.90 -10.61
C THR A 117 -9.17 -11.39 -9.64
N TYR A 118 -9.29 -12.00 -8.46
CA TYR A 118 -10.33 -11.66 -7.49
C TYR A 118 -10.15 -10.30 -6.79
N LYS A 119 -9.03 -9.60 -6.99
CA LYS A 119 -8.68 -8.38 -6.24
C LYS A 119 -8.99 -7.06 -6.93
N ARG A 120 -9.59 -7.10 -8.13
CA ARG A 120 -10.15 -5.94 -8.85
C ARG A 120 -9.28 -4.67 -8.82
N ALA A 121 -7.96 -4.82 -8.98
CA ALA A 121 -7.08 -3.65 -9.07
C ALA A 121 -7.39 -2.80 -10.33
N THR A 122 -8.08 -3.36 -11.32
CA THR A 122 -8.53 -2.67 -12.54
C THR A 122 -9.72 -1.73 -12.35
N ILE A 123 -10.49 -1.78 -11.25
CA ILE A 123 -11.64 -0.86 -11.07
C ILE A 123 -11.22 0.60 -11.25
N ILE A 124 -10.03 0.95 -10.78
CA ILE A 124 -9.51 2.32 -10.90
C ILE A 124 -9.28 2.75 -12.36
N PHE A 125 -9.21 1.80 -13.29
CA PHE A 125 -9.05 2.03 -14.73
C PHE A 125 -10.34 1.79 -15.53
N GLU A 126 -11.46 1.44 -14.88
CA GLU A 126 -12.77 1.33 -15.56
C GLU A 126 -13.26 2.70 -16.03
N ASP A 127 -12.96 3.76 -15.27
CA ASP A 127 -13.29 5.15 -15.58
C ASP A 127 -12.01 5.98 -15.71
N LEU A 128 -11.40 5.93 -16.91
CA LEU A 128 -10.18 6.68 -17.21
C LEU A 128 -10.42 8.19 -17.24
N GLU A 129 -11.63 8.67 -17.53
CA GLU A 129 -11.94 10.09 -17.56
C GLU A 129 -11.90 10.68 -16.15
N ARG A 130 -12.58 10.03 -15.21
CA ARG A 130 -12.51 10.41 -13.80
C ARG A 130 -11.10 10.26 -13.23
N LEU A 131 -10.37 9.22 -13.61
CA LEU A 131 -8.98 9.05 -13.21
C LEU A 131 -8.11 10.20 -13.76
N THR A 132 -8.36 10.63 -15.00
CA THR A 132 -7.68 11.77 -15.61
C THR A 132 -7.92 13.03 -14.81
N GLN A 133 -9.18 13.35 -14.47
CA GLN A 133 -9.51 14.51 -13.65
C GLN A 133 -8.81 14.48 -12.28
N LEU A 134 -8.76 13.30 -11.63
CA LEU A 134 -8.14 13.14 -10.33
C LEU A 134 -6.61 13.33 -10.37
N LEU A 135 -5.92 12.71 -11.32
CA LEU A 135 -4.46 12.73 -11.38
C LEU A 135 -3.88 14.00 -12.03
N ASN A 136 -4.72 14.84 -12.63
CA ASN A 136 -4.34 16.10 -13.29
C ASN A 136 -4.74 17.36 -12.49
N ASP A 137 -5.26 17.24 -11.27
CA ASP A 137 -5.53 18.40 -10.41
C ASP A 137 -4.22 18.95 -9.82
N GLU A 138 -3.73 20.07 -10.35
CA GLU A 138 -2.50 20.72 -9.89
C GLU A 138 -2.58 21.23 -8.43
N ARG A 139 -3.79 21.52 -7.94
CA ARG A 139 -3.98 21.99 -6.56
C ARG A 139 -3.94 20.84 -5.56
N ARG A 140 -4.24 19.63 -6.02
CA ARG A 140 -4.31 18.41 -5.20
C ARG A 140 -3.61 17.26 -5.93
N PRO A 141 -2.28 17.29 -6.04
CA PRO A 141 -1.55 16.29 -6.80
C PRO A 141 -1.70 14.90 -6.17
N VAL A 142 -2.14 13.93 -6.98
CA VAL A 142 -2.30 12.53 -6.58
C VAL A 142 -1.39 11.64 -7.43
N LYS A 143 -0.74 10.66 -6.79
CA LYS A 143 0.13 9.67 -7.43
C LYS A 143 -0.31 8.27 -7.06
N LEU A 144 -0.32 7.37 -8.04
CA LEU A 144 -0.63 5.95 -7.83
C LEU A 144 0.66 5.14 -7.89
N VAL A 145 0.88 4.31 -6.88
CA VAL A 145 2.04 3.42 -6.79
C VAL A 145 1.57 1.98 -6.70
N PHE A 146 1.81 1.22 -7.77
CA PHE A 146 1.52 -0.19 -7.86
C PHE A 146 2.79 -1.00 -7.61
N ALA A 147 2.69 -2.05 -6.81
CA ALA A 147 3.78 -3.00 -6.62
C ALA A 147 3.24 -4.42 -6.49
N GLY A 148 3.92 -5.38 -7.09
CA GLY A 148 3.53 -6.78 -6.96
C GLY A 148 4.18 -7.67 -7.99
N LYS A 149 3.84 -8.96 -7.90
CA LYS A 149 4.24 -9.99 -8.86
C LYS A 149 3.01 -10.78 -9.23
N ALA A 150 2.89 -11.12 -10.51
CA ALA A 150 1.99 -12.15 -10.98
C ALA A 150 2.71 -13.51 -10.92
N HIS A 151 1.97 -14.59 -10.69
CA HIS A 151 2.54 -15.92 -10.83
C HIS A 151 2.77 -16.22 -12.32
N PRO A 152 3.83 -16.96 -12.71
CA PRO A 152 4.06 -17.30 -14.13
C PRO A 152 2.87 -18.00 -14.80
N ALA A 153 2.12 -18.79 -14.03
CA ALA A 153 0.90 -19.47 -14.49
C ALA A 153 -0.40 -18.64 -14.36
N ASP A 154 -0.35 -17.43 -13.77
CA ASP A 154 -1.53 -16.56 -13.61
C ASP A 154 -1.58 -15.54 -14.76
N VAL A 155 -2.11 -15.99 -15.90
CA VAL A 155 -2.23 -15.20 -17.14
C VAL A 155 -2.96 -13.87 -16.89
N MET A 156 -4.05 -13.91 -16.14
CA MET A 156 -4.85 -12.73 -15.85
C MET A 156 -4.12 -11.74 -14.93
N GLY A 157 -3.34 -12.23 -13.97
CA GLY A 157 -2.46 -11.40 -13.16
C GLY A 157 -1.40 -10.68 -14.00
N GLN A 158 -0.88 -11.33 -15.05
CA GLN A 158 0.06 -10.72 -15.99
C GLN A 158 -0.63 -9.69 -16.89
N GLU A 159 -1.83 -9.98 -17.39
CA GLU A 159 -2.64 -9.02 -18.17
C GLU A 159 -2.95 -7.76 -17.36
N LEU A 160 -3.22 -7.89 -16.06
CA LEU A 160 -3.44 -6.75 -15.17
C LEU A 160 -2.19 -5.87 -15.04
N ILE A 161 -1.00 -6.47 -14.87
CA ILE A 161 0.27 -5.73 -14.83
C ILE A 161 0.52 -5.04 -16.16
N LYS A 162 0.27 -5.74 -17.28
CA LYS A 162 0.38 -5.19 -18.63
C LYS A 162 -0.54 -3.99 -18.82
N ARG A 163 -1.81 -4.10 -18.38
CA ARG A 163 -2.77 -3.00 -18.46
C ARG A 163 -2.34 -1.79 -17.62
N ILE A 164 -1.81 -2.01 -16.42
CA ILE A 164 -1.25 -0.93 -15.59
C ILE A 164 -0.10 -0.22 -16.32
N ASP A 165 0.80 -0.98 -16.94
CA ASP A 165 1.93 -0.44 -17.71
C ASP A 165 1.47 0.32 -18.97
N GLU A 166 0.46 -0.18 -19.68
CA GLU A 166 -0.14 0.54 -20.82
C GLU A 166 -0.75 1.87 -20.38
N VAL A 167 -1.53 1.87 -19.29
CA VAL A 167 -2.17 3.08 -18.77
C VAL A 167 -1.14 4.07 -18.24
N SER A 168 -0.08 3.61 -17.56
CA SER A 168 0.96 4.51 -17.03
C SER A 168 1.76 5.24 -18.12
N LYS A 169 1.82 4.66 -19.33
CA LYS A 169 2.48 5.24 -20.50
C LYS A 169 1.60 6.23 -21.28
N MET A 170 0.30 6.32 -21.00
CA MET A 170 -0.58 7.27 -21.67
C MET A 170 -0.15 8.72 -21.34
N PRO A 171 -0.20 9.66 -22.31
CA PRO A 171 0.30 11.03 -22.11
C PRO A 171 -0.26 11.74 -20.86
N GLN A 172 -1.55 11.55 -20.58
CA GLN A 172 -2.23 12.16 -19.43
C GLN A 172 -1.81 11.57 -18.07
N PHE A 173 -1.19 10.38 -18.04
CA PHE A 173 -0.82 9.64 -16.83
C PHE A 173 0.70 9.50 -16.62
N LYS A 174 1.51 9.97 -17.58
CA LYS A 174 2.97 9.94 -17.50
C LYS A 174 3.46 10.62 -16.22
N GLY A 175 4.32 9.94 -15.45
CA GLY A 175 4.83 10.43 -14.16
C GLY A 175 3.79 10.50 -13.01
N LYS A 176 2.59 9.94 -13.19
CA LYS A 176 1.53 9.89 -12.15
C LYS A 176 1.22 8.48 -11.68
N ILE A 177 1.41 7.49 -12.54
CA ILE A 177 1.22 6.08 -12.23
C ILE A 177 2.58 5.39 -12.29
N MET A 178 3.00 4.80 -11.18
CA MET A 178 4.31 4.15 -11.04
C MET A 178 4.10 2.67 -10.75
N LEU A 179 4.77 1.82 -11.53
CA LEU A 179 4.74 0.38 -11.34
C LEU A 179 6.13 -0.10 -10.89
N LEU A 180 6.20 -0.52 -9.64
CA LEU A 180 7.43 -0.98 -9.00
C LEU A 180 7.63 -2.47 -9.21
N GLU A 181 8.82 -2.82 -9.70
CA GLU A 181 9.24 -4.20 -9.90
C GLU A 181 9.94 -4.77 -8.67
N ASN A 182 10.16 -6.09 -8.68
CA ASN A 182 10.90 -6.80 -7.64
C ASN A 182 10.31 -6.68 -6.23
N TYR A 183 8.97 -6.63 -6.15
CA TYR A 183 8.25 -6.60 -4.87
C TYR A 183 8.70 -7.73 -3.93
N ASN A 184 9.30 -7.34 -2.82
CA ASN A 184 9.84 -8.18 -1.76
C ASN A 184 9.42 -7.60 -0.39
N MET A 185 9.80 -8.26 0.71
CA MET A 185 9.45 -7.79 2.05
C MET A 185 10.02 -6.40 2.39
N GLY A 186 11.19 -6.05 1.85
CA GLY A 186 11.80 -4.73 2.04
C GLY A 186 10.94 -3.63 1.43
N LEU A 187 10.63 -3.74 0.14
CA LEU A 187 9.76 -2.79 -0.56
C LEU A 187 8.35 -2.75 0.07
N SER A 188 7.84 -3.90 0.52
CA SER A 188 6.55 -3.97 1.23
C SER A 188 6.54 -3.10 2.48
N ARG A 189 7.61 -3.15 3.29
CA ARG A 189 7.74 -2.34 4.51
C ARG A 189 7.81 -0.85 4.19
N MET A 190 8.54 -0.48 3.15
CA MET A 190 8.63 0.92 2.71
C MET A 190 7.29 1.46 2.22
N LEU A 191 6.56 0.68 1.43
CA LEU A 191 5.23 1.05 0.96
C LEU A 191 4.26 1.21 2.14
N VAL A 192 4.17 0.23 3.04
CA VAL A 192 3.27 0.29 4.20
C VAL A 192 3.56 1.50 5.10
N ALA A 193 4.83 1.91 5.23
CA ALA A 193 5.22 3.03 6.09
C ALA A 193 5.18 4.40 5.40
N GLY A 194 5.25 4.46 4.06
CA GLY A 194 5.46 5.71 3.32
C GLY A 194 4.30 6.17 2.44
N VAL A 195 3.32 5.31 2.15
CA VAL A 195 2.12 5.72 1.39
C VAL A 195 1.11 6.42 2.29
N ASP A 196 0.44 7.44 1.78
CA ASP A 196 -0.56 8.19 2.55
C ASP A 196 -1.87 7.39 2.65
N VAL A 197 -2.27 6.77 1.55
CA VAL A 197 -3.51 5.97 1.47
C VAL A 197 -3.19 4.60 0.89
N TRP A 198 -3.73 3.56 1.52
CA TRP A 198 -3.60 2.19 1.01
C TRP A 198 -4.89 1.71 0.35
N MET A 199 -4.83 1.43 -0.94
CA MET A 199 -5.99 0.96 -1.69
C MET A 199 -6.22 -0.55 -1.47
N ASN A 200 -7.45 -0.92 -1.11
CA ASN A 200 -7.80 -2.31 -0.88
C ASN A 200 -9.28 -2.60 -1.24
N ASN A 201 -9.52 -3.03 -2.49
CA ASN A 201 -10.86 -3.20 -3.05
C ASN A 201 -11.18 -4.66 -3.46
N PRO A 202 -11.14 -5.67 -2.57
CA PRO A 202 -11.49 -7.05 -2.93
C PRO A 202 -13.00 -7.23 -3.10
N ARG A 203 -13.42 -8.14 -4.01
CA ARG A 203 -14.82 -8.55 -4.16
C ARG A 203 -15.21 -9.50 -3.02
N ARG A 204 -16.25 -9.19 -2.23
CA ARG A 204 -16.91 -10.17 -1.33
C ARG A 204 -17.49 -11.29 -2.21
N PRO A 205 -17.35 -12.61 -1.92
CA PRO A 205 -16.92 -13.31 -0.70
C PRO A 205 -15.51 -13.95 -0.73
N TYR A 206 -14.65 -13.61 -1.70
CA TYR A 206 -13.40 -14.36 -1.98
C TYR A 206 -12.19 -14.02 -1.07
N GLU A 207 -12.39 -13.41 0.11
CA GLU A 207 -11.33 -13.17 1.08
C GLU A 207 -11.68 -13.88 2.39
N ALA A 208 -11.14 -15.10 2.58
CA ALA A 208 -11.43 -15.95 3.74
C ALA A 208 -10.93 -15.37 5.09
N SER A 209 -10.05 -14.37 5.05
CA SER A 209 -9.70 -13.54 6.22
C SER A 209 -8.98 -12.26 5.77
N ARG A 210 -9.33 -11.15 6.42
CA ARG A 210 -8.86 -9.78 6.11
C ARG A 210 -7.36 -9.54 6.44
N ASN A 211 -6.42 -10.40 6.06
CA ASN A 211 -5.05 -10.32 6.64
C ASN A 211 -4.10 -9.37 5.93
N LYS A 212 -4.35 -9.06 4.64
CA LYS A 212 -3.61 -7.96 4.02
C LYS A 212 -4.13 -6.59 4.45
N TRP A 213 -5.20 -6.55 5.26
CA TRP A 213 -5.61 -5.36 5.99
C TRP A 213 -4.70 -5.13 7.20
N THR A 214 -4.42 -6.14 8.03
CA THR A 214 -3.61 -5.95 9.26
C THR A 214 -2.18 -5.47 8.96
N LYS A 215 -1.62 -5.84 7.81
CA LYS A 215 -0.29 -5.36 7.37
C LYS A 215 -0.27 -3.87 7.02
N SER A 216 -1.34 -3.34 6.44
CA SER A 216 -1.46 -1.91 6.10
C SER A 216 -2.10 -1.10 7.23
N CYS A 217 -2.99 -1.73 7.98
CA CYS A 217 -3.75 -1.16 9.07
C CYS A 217 -3.02 -1.41 10.38
N ASN A 218 -1.77 -0.96 10.46
CA ASN A 218 -1.32 -0.36 11.71
C ASN A 218 -2.03 1.01 11.77
N LYS A 219 -3.35 1.06 12.06
CA LYS A 219 -4.19 2.25 12.39
C LYS A 219 -4.03 3.61 11.65
N TRP A 220 -3.16 3.74 10.64
CA TRP A 220 -2.70 5.02 10.09
C TRP A 220 -3.28 5.36 8.72
N SER A 221 -3.52 4.38 7.84
CA SER A 221 -3.82 4.60 6.41
C SER A 221 -5.20 5.19 6.07
N CYS A 222 -5.97 5.63 7.07
CA CYS A 222 -7.31 6.24 6.89
C CYS A 222 -7.51 7.49 7.76
N LYS A 223 -6.46 8.02 8.42
CA LYS A 223 -6.54 9.28 9.17
C LYS A 223 -5.70 10.36 8.49
N PHE A 224 -6.08 10.69 7.27
CA PHE A 224 -5.89 12.00 6.64
C PHE A 224 -7.18 12.33 5.89
#